data_AF-A0A971GZA6-F1
#
_entry.id   AF-A0A971GZA6-F1
#
_cell.length_a   1.000
_cell.length_b   1.000
_cell.length_c   1.000
_cell.angle_alpha   90.00
_cell.angle_beta   90.00
_cell.angle_gamma   90.00
#
_symmetry.space_group_name_H-M   'P 1'
#
loop_
_entity.id
_entity.type
_entity.pdbx_description
1 polymer ?
#
loop_
_entity_poly.entity_id
_entity_poly.type
_entity_poly.pdbx_seq_one_letter_code
_entity_poly.pdbx_strand_id
1 'polypeptide(L)'
;MAIEQVQVVPAVASGLLCGQPFFEGLSRHDRVFVNDPLLYFLVGRPSVTRHHEMYPGVVTEAAVQAQIIAELEAQQPELIVLFSMFEDVQEPNDSGRSSGIFVLDRYIQSRYTLDRSFGPNYHLMRLER
;
A
#
# COMPACT_ATOMS: atom_id res chain seq x y z
N MET A 1 1.27 8.16 -13.88
CA MET A 1 2.49 8.02 -13.06
C MET A 1 3.14 9.36 -12.70
N ALA A 2 3.97 9.98 -13.55
CA ALA A 2 4.77 11.14 -13.13
C ALA A 2 3.94 12.34 -12.61
N ILE A 3 2.79 12.64 -13.23
CA ILE A 3 1.91 13.74 -12.76
C ILE A 3 1.22 13.39 -11.44
N GLU A 4 0.77 12.14 -11.27
CA GLU A 4 0.09 11.70 -10.04
C GLU A 4 1.08 11.66 -8.86
N GLN A 5 2.32 11.21 -9.09
CA GLN A 5 3.38 11.22 -8.09
C GLN A 5 3.70 12.64 -7.61
N VAL A 6 3.72 13.63 -8.52
CA VAL A 6 3.90 15.04 -8.16
C VAL A 6 2.80 15.56 -7.24
N GLN A 7 1.60 14.98 -7.29
CA GLN A 7 0.48 15.37 -6.42
C GLN A 7 0.43 14.57 -5.12
N VAL A 8 0.68 13.26 -5.18
CA VAL A 8 0.57 12.38 -3.99
C VAL A 8 1.69 12.64 -2.99
N VAL A 9 2.93 12.90 -3.44
CA VAL A 9 4.08 13.16 -2.56
C VAL A 9 3.83 14.32 -1.58
N PRO A 10 3.49 15.55 -2.04
CA PRO A 10 3.21 16.64 -1.12
C PRO A 10 1.97 16.40 -0.27
N ALA A 11 0.96 15.69 -0.77
CA ALA A 11 -0.25 15.37 -0.01
C ALA A 11 0.04 14.41 1.17
N VAL A 12 0.85 13.38 0.94
CA VAL A 12 1.30 12.46 2.00
C VAL A 12 2.20 13.21 2.98
N ALA A 13 3.18 13.98 2.48
CA ALA A 13 4.15 14.67 3.32
C ALA A 13 3.51 15.73 4.24
N SER A 14 2.48 16.43 3.76
CA SER A 14 1.72 17.41 4.56
C SER A 14 0.67 16.76 5.47
N GLY A 15 0.24 15.55 5.16
CA GLY A 15 -0.73 14.77 5.95
C GLY A 15 -0.12 14.05 7.15
N LEU A 16 1.19 14.13 7.35
CA LEU A 16 1.97 13.41 8.37
C LEU A 16 2.94 14.36 9.09
N LEU A 17 3.04 14.22 10.40
CA LEU A 17 4.09 14.84 11.20
C LEU A 17 5.48 14.28 10.81
N CYS A 18 6.53 15.02 11.17
CA CYS A 18 7.90 14.58 10.92
C CYS A 18 8.17 13.20 11.56
N GLY A 19 8.70 12.28 10.76
CA GLY A 19 9.03 10.92 11.22
C GLY A 19 7.83 9.97 11.40
N GLN A 20 6.58 10.43 11.25
CA GLN A 20 5.44 9.53 11.31
C GLN A 20 5.48 8.53 10.14
N PRO A 21 5.41 7.21 10.42
CA PRO A 21 5.39 6.21 9.37
C PRO A 21 4.03 6.23 8.65
N PHE A 22 4.04 5.73 7.42
CA PHE A 22 2.82 5.39 6.69
C PHE A 22 3.02 4.05 5.99
N PHE A 23 1.93 3.47 5.49
CA PHE A 23 2.01 2.26 4.69
C PHE A 23 1.61 2.58 3.25
N GLU A 24 2.52 2.35 2.33
CA GLU A 24 2.25 2.17 0.90
C GLU A 24 2.07 0.69 0.62
N GLY A 25 1.01 0.36 -0.13
CA GLY A 25 0.75 -0.99 -0.58
C GLY A 25 -0.12 -1.02 -1.81
N LEU A 26 -0.56 -2.21 -2.20
CA LEU A 26 -1.39 -2.38 -3.39
C LEU A 26 -2.88 -2.27 -3.06
N SER A 27 -3.66 -1.90 -4.06
CA SER A 27 -5.13 -1.99 -4.04
C SER A 27 -5.65 -3.43 -3.89
N ARG A 28 -4.82 -4.41 -4.29
CA ARG A 28 -5.01 -5.85 -4.04
C ARG A 28 -3.68 -6.53 -3.74
N HIS A 29 -3.63 -7.34 -2.69
CA HIS A 29 -2.38 -8.01 -2.25
C HIS A 29 -2.35 -9.51 -2.57
N ASP A 30 -3.41 -10.05 -3.17
CA ASP A 30 -3.49 -11.44 -3.63
C ASP A 30 -2.65 -11.72 -4.88
N ARG A 31 -2.18 -10.67 -5.55
CA ARG A 31 -1.23 -10.71 -6.66
C ARG A 31 -0.37 -9.46 -6.61
N VAL A 32 0.91 -9.63 -6.91
CA VAL A 32 1.88 -8.54 -6.97
C VAL A 32 2.49 -8.52 -8.37
N PHE A 33 2.56 -7.34 -8.98
CA PHE A 33 3.44 -7.07 -10.12
C PHE A 33 4.54 -6.11 -9.68
N VAL A 34 4.16 -4.87 -9.37
CA VAL A 34 5.04 -3.81 -8.87
C VAL A 34 4.25 -2.89 -7.93
N ASN A 35 4.80 -2.56 -6.76
CA ASN A 35 4.33 -1.46 -5.89
C ASN A 35 5.20 -0.20 -6.07
N ASP A 36 4.95 0.89 -5.34
CA ASP A 36 5.71 2.15 -5.44
C ASP A 36 6.56 2.46 -4.18
N PRO A 37 7.64 1.69 -3.94
CA PRO A 37 8.54 1.89 -2.80
C PRO A 37 9.28 3.24 -2.86
N LEU A 38 9.40 3.85 -4.05
CA LEU A 38 10.01 5.16 -4.24
C LEU A 38 9.29 6.25 -3.44
N LEU A 39 7.99 6.08 -3.18
CA LEU A 39 7.18 7.03 -2.43
C LEU A 39 7.76 7.30 -1.03
N TYR A 40 8.29 6.30 -0.33
CA TYR A 40 8.91 6.49 0.99
C TYR A 40 10.10 7.46 0.96
N PHE A 41 10.92 7.36 -0.09
CA PHE A 41 12.09 8.22 -0.29
C PHE A 41 11.69 9.65 -0.64
N LEU A 42 10.69 9.82 -1.51
CA LEU A 42 10.22 11.14 -1.94
C LEU A 42 9.50 11.90 -0.82
N VAL A 43 8.75 11.19 0.02
CA VAL A 43 8.04 11.78 1.16
C VAL A 43 9.00 11.98 2.35
N GLY A 44 10.07 11.20 2.44
CA GLY A 44 11.00 11.23 3.57
C GLY A 44 10.31 10.76 4.86
N ARG A 45 9.56 9.66 4.78
CA ARG A 45 8.89 9.02 5.93
C ARG A 45 9.14 7.50 5.90
N PRO A 46 9.28 6.86 7.07
CA PRO A 46 9.52 5.43 7.13
C PRO A 46 8.27 4.62 6.75
N SER A 47 8.52 3.39 6.30
CA SER A 47 7.46 2.38 6.15
C SER A 47 7.08 1.81 7.51
N VAL A 48 5.79 1.53 7.70
CA VAL A 48 5.28 0.78 8.86
C VAL A 48 5.81 -0.66 8.87
N THR A 49 5.99 -1.24 7.69
CA THR A 49 6.40 -2.65 7.53
C THR A 49 7.78 -2.79 6.92
N ARG A 50 8.47 -3.89 7.24
CA ARG A 50 9.67 -4.31 6.52
C ARG A 50 9.37 -4.70 5.06
N HIS A 51 8.13 -5.05 4.73
CA HIS A 51 7.66 -5.46 3.40
C HIS A 51 7.31 -4.27 2.49
N HIS A 52 8.14 -3.22 2.51
CA HIS A 52 7.94 -2.00 1.70
C HIS A 52 8.22 -2.20 0.20
N GLU A 53 8.96 -3.25 -0.14
CA GLU A 53 9.10 -3.76 -1.50
C GLU A 53 8.32 -5.08 -1.57
N MET A 54 7.33 -5.14 -2.46
CA MET A 54 6.42 -6.29 -2.52
C MET A 54 6.86 -7.27 -3.60
N TYR A 55 6.92 -8.55 -3.24
CA TYR A 55 7.27 -9.62 -4.17
C TYR A 55 6.16 -10.68 -4.24
N PRO A 56 5.87 -11.21 -5.44
CA PRO A 56 5.03 -12.40 -5.59
C PRO A 56 5.62 -13.60 -4.83
N GLY A 57 4.76 -14.44 -4.24
CA GLY A 57 5.19 -15.56 -3.39
C GLY A 57 5.72 -15.16 -2.01
N VAL A 58 5.75 -13.85 -1.71
CA VAL A 58 6.08 -13.32 -0.38
C VAL A 58 4.85 -12.62 0.19
N VAL A 59 4.46 -11.47 -0.36
CA VAL A 59 3.31 -10.69 0.14
C VAL A 59 1.97 -11.36 -0.20
N THR A 60 1.96 -12.23 -1.22
CA THR A 60 0.79 -13.02 -1.58
C THR A 60 0.50 -14.16 -0.61
N GLU A 61 1.38 -14.42 0.36
CA GLU A 61 1.23 -15.46 1.39
C GLU A 61 0.45 -14.96 2.61
N ALA A 62 -0.47 -15.78 3.11
CA ALA A 62 -1.33 -15.41 4.25
C ALA A 62 -0.53 -15.09 5.51
N ALA A 63 0.57 -15.80 5.75
CA ALA A 63 1.44 -15.56 6.90
C ALA A 63 2.13 -14.18 6.83
N VAL A 64 2.51 -13.72 5.63
CA VAL A 64 3.14 -12.41 5.46
C VAL A 64 2.10 -11.30 5.54
N GLN A 65 0.92 -11.47 4.93
CA GLN A 65 -0.16 -10.49 5.10
C GLN A 65 -0.57 -10.34 6.57
N ALA A 66 -0.62 -11.44 7.34
CA ALA A 66 -0.88 -11.39 8.77
C ALA A 66 0.21 -10.65 9.57
N GLN A 67 1.49 -10.77 9.15
CA GLN A 67 2.58 -9.98 9.75
C GLN A 67 2.42 -8.49 9.46
N ILE A 68 2.09 -8.12 8.23
CA ILE A 68 1.83 -6.72 7.85
C ILE A 68 0.65 -6.18 8.67
N ILE A 69 -0.44 -6.95 8.83
CA ILE A 69 -1.58 -6.57 9.67
C ILE A 69 -1.13 -6.32 11.11
N ALA A 70 -0.34 -7.22 11.70
CA ALA A 70 0.14 -7.03 13.06
C ALA A 70 1.01 -5.77 13.22
N GLU A 71 1.83 -5.43 12.22
CA GLU A 71 2.63 -4.20 12.20
C GLU A 71 1.74 -2.95 12.05
N LEU A 72 0.70 -3.01 11.21
CA LEU A 72 -0.32 -1.96 11.07
C LEU A 72 -1.11 -1.77 12.37
N GLU A 73 -1.49 -2.83 13.06
CA GLU A 73 -2.20 -2.76 14.35
C GLU A 73 -1.31 -2.24 15.49
N ALA A 74 -0.02 -2.58 15.48
CA ALA A 74 0.92 -2.10 16.49
C ALA A 74 1.22 -0.60 16.37
N GLN A 75 1.33 -0.08 15.14
CA GLN A 75 1.69 1.31 14.88
C GLN A 75 0.51 2.22 14.58
N GLN A 76 -0.63 1.66 14.15
CA GLN A 76 -1.86 2.37 13.77
C GLN A 76 -1.56 3.61 12.91
N PRO A 77 -0.91 3.44 11.74
CA PRO A 77 -0.58 4.57 10.90
C PRO A 77 -1.85 5.31 10.53
N GLU A 78 -1.83 6.64 10.65
CA GLU A 78 -2.99 7.48 10.34
C GLU A 78 -3.32 7.43 8.83
N LEU A 79 -2.32 7.16 8.01
CA LEU A 79 -2.40 7.18 6.56
C LEU A 79 -1.93 5.85 5.94
N ILE A 80 -2.71 5.36 5.00
CA ILE A 80 -2.34 4.31 4.04
C ILE A 80 -2.43 4.90 2.63
N VAL A 81 -1.50 4.53 1.76
CA VAL A 81 -1.51 4.84 0.33
C VAL A 81 -1.64 3.54 -0.45
N LEU A 82 -2.72 3.36 -1.21
CA LEU A 82 -2.91 2.21 -2.09
C LEU A 82 -2.56 2.57 -3.52
N PHE A 83 -1.77 1.72 -4.16
CA PHE A 83 -1.33 1.84 -5.55
C PHE A 83 -2.03 0.79 -6.44
N SER A 84 -2.56 1.20 -7.59
CA SER A 84 -3.39 0.35 -8.48
C SER A 84 -2.95 0.32 -9.94
N MET A 85 -1.81 0.92 -10.29
CA MET A 85 -1.41 1.11 -11.69
C MET A 85 -1.31 -0.17 -12.53
N PHE A 86 -0.94 -1.29 -11.90
CA PHE A 86 -0.64 -2.55 -12.59
C PHE A 86 -1.64 -3.67 -12.27
N GLU A 87 -2.82 -3.34 -11.76
CA GLU A 87 -3.87 -4.31 -11.44
C GLU A 87 -4.35 -5.12 -12.65
N ASP A 88 -4.22 -4.58 -13.87
CA ASP A 88 -4.63 -5.27 -15.10
C ASP A 88 -3.48 -6.00 -15.82
N VAL A 89 -2.24 -5.87 -15.34
CA VAL A 89 -1.06 -6.51 -15.97
C VAL A 89 -1.04 -8.01 -15.69
N GLN A 90 -1.31 -8.82 -16.71
CA GLN A 90 -1.23 -10.28 -16.61
C GLN A 90 0.06 -10.80 -17.23
N GLU A 91 1.00 -11.21 -16.39
CA GLU A 91 2.19 -11.93 -16.83
C GLU A 91 1.86 -13.40 -17.14
N PRO A 92 2.51 -14.02 -18.13
CA PRO A 92 2.31 -15.44 -18.48
C PRO A 92 3.04 -16.39 -17.51
N ASN A 93 2.98 -16.12 -16.21
CA ASN A 93 3.63 -16.87 -15.13
C ASN A 93 2.74 -16.87 -13.87
N ASP A 94 3.23 -17.41 -12.74
CA ASP A 94 2.43 -17.53 -11.52
C ASP A 94 2.22 -16.20 -10.78
N SER A 95 3.04 -15.16 -11.00
CA SER A 95 2.79 -13.82 -10.42
C SER A 95 1.57 -13.14 -11.02
N GLY A 96 1.19 -13.49 -12.25
CA GLY A 96 -0.06 -13.04 -12.88
C GLY A 96 -1.34 -13.64 -12.28
N ARG A 97 -1.23 -14.70 -11.47
CA ARG A 97 -2.35 -15.42 -10.87
C ARG A 97 -2.66 -14.90 -9.46
N SER A 98 -3.94 -14.78 -9.15
CA SER A 98 -4.41 -14.53 -7.78
C SER A 98 -4.04 -15.71 -6.87
N SER A 99 -3.52 -15.44 -5.68
CA SER A 99 -3.35 -16.44 -4.61
C SER A 99 -4.67 -16.77 -3.89
N GLY A 100 -5.73 -15.99 -4.12
CA GLY A 100 -7.00 -16.09 -3.39
C GLY A 100 -6.94 -15.58 -1.94
N ILE A 101 -5.83 -14.94 -1.54
CA ILE A 101 -5.60 -14.47 -0.17
C ILE A 101 -5.77 -12.95 -0.11
N PHE A 102 -6.83 -12.51 0.59
CA PHE A 102 -7.27 -11.11 0.66
C PHE A 102 -7.31 -10.56 2.09
N VAL A 103 -6.56 -11.16 3.02
CA VAL A 103 -6.71 -10.83 4.45
C VAL A 103 -6.24 -9.42 4.76
N LEU A 104 -5.16 -8.96 4.11
CA LEU A 104 -4.68 -7.57 4.24
C LEU A 104 -5.65 -6.58 3.58
N ASP A 105 -6.16 -6.90 2.40
CA ASP A 105 -7.13 -6.04 1.69
C ASP A 105 -8.38 -5.82 2.53
N ARG A 106 -8.96 -6.90 3.07
CA ARG A 106 -10.13 -6.83 3.96
C ARG A 106 -9.85 -6.08 5.24
N TYR A 107 -8.67 -6.27 5.83
CA TYR A 107 -8.25 -5.51 7.01
C TYR A 107 -8.26 -4.01 6.72
N ILE A 108 -7.58 -3.58 5.65
CA ILE A 108 -7.50 -2.16 5.27
C ILE A 108 -8.91 -1.60 5.01
N GLN A 109 -9.74 -2.30 4.24
CA GLN A 109 -11.12 -1.89 3.96
C GLN A 109 -12.00 -1.78 5.22
N SER A 110 -11.72 -2.57 6.25
CA SER A 110 -12.50 -2.57 7.51
C SER A 110 -12.05 -1.53 8.53
N ARG A 111 -10.89 -0.89 8.33
CA ARG A 111 -10.27 0.04 9.31
C ARG A 111 -9.99 1.41 8.71
N TYR A 112 -9.94 1.53 7.40
CA TYR A 112 -9.55 2.74 6.69
C TYR A 112 -10.60 3.14 5.66
N THR A 113 -10.90 4.43 5.62
CA THR A 113 -11.81 5.02 4.64
C THR A 113 -11.03 5.81 3.59
N LEU A 114 -11.52 5.79 2.35
CA LEU A 114 -10.95 6.61 1.28
C LEU A 114 -11.08 8.10 1.61
N ASP A 115 -9.95 8.81 1.69
CA ASP A 115 -9.89 10.27 1.88
C ASP A 115 -9.79 10.97 0.52
N ARG A 116 -8.85 10.54 -0.32
CA ARG A 116 -8.61 11.17 -1.63
C ARG A 116 -7.98 10.20 -2.62
N SER A 117 -8.27 10.40 -3.90
CA SER A 117 -7.54 9.74 -4.99
C SER A 117 -6.75 10.74 -5.83
N PHE A 118 -5.60 10.32 -6.36
CA PHE A 118 -4.78 11.08 -7.30
C PHE A 118 -4.71 10.32 -8.62
N GLY A 119 -5.51 10.76 -9.58
CA GLY A 119 -5.75 9.99 -10.80
C GLY A 119 -6.37 8.62 -10.49
N PRO A 120 -6.25 7.65 -11.39
CA PRO A 120 -6.75 6.29 -11.19
C PRO A 120 -5.85 5.43 -10.29
N ASN A 121 -4.62 5.86 -9.99
CA ASN A 121 -3.56 4.94 -9.51
C ASN A 121 -3.20 5.06 -8.03
N TYR A 122 -3.50 6.18 -7.37
CA TYR A 122 -3.15 6.38 -5.95
C TYR A 122 -4.38 6.73 -5.13
N HIS A 123 -4.56 6.03 -4.02
CA HIS A 123 -5.67 6.22 -3.10
C HIS A 123 -5.13 6.43 -1.68
N LEU A 124 -5.31 7.62 -1.13
CA LEU A 124 -5.04 7.91 0.27
C LEU A 124 -6.22 7.44 1.11
N MET A 125 -5.93 6.60 2.08
CA MET A 125 -6.87 6.05 3.04
C MET A 125 -6.52 6.58 4.43
N ARG A 126 -7.52 6.95 5.21
CA ARG A 126 -7.38 7.45 6.58
C ARG A 126 -7.97 6.46 7.57
N LEU A 127 -7.31 6.30 8.71
CA LEU A 127 -7.80 5.46 9.79
C LEU A 127 -9.17 5.97 10.28
N GLU A 128 -10.15 5.08 10.34
CA GLU A 128 -11.49 5.37 10.87
C GLU A 128 -11.40 5.55 12.40
N ARG A 129 -11.99 6.64 12.91
CA ARG A 129 -11.95 7.01 14.34
C ARG A 129 -13.23 6.63 15.07
#